data_AF-A0AAD5QIC5-F1
#
_entry.id   AF-A0AAD5QIC5-F1
#
_cell.length_a   1.000
_cell.length_b   1.000
_cell.length_c   1.000
_cell.angle_alpha   90.00
_cell.angle_beta   90.00
_cell.angle_gamma   90.00
#
_symmetry.space_group_name_H-M   'P 1'
#
loop_
_entity.id
_entity.type
_entity.pdbx_description
1 polymer ?
#
loop_
_entity_poly.entity_id
_entity_poly.type
_entity_poly.pdbx_seq_one_letter_code
_entity_poly.pdbx_strand_id
1 'polypeptide(L)'
;MEIFAYHEGLKKWVEIGNSGMFRPEMLLPMGLPLDVNVAGYGLSLERPTMIRYGINNIRDLFGPKVDLQMIYDGPVCLLDKVKS
;
A
#
# COMPACT_ATOMS: atom_id res chain seq x y z
N MET A 1 1.50 4.86 -14.48
CA MET A 1 2.82 4.24 -14.31
C MET A 1 2.73 3.31 -13.12
N GLU A 2 3.05 2.05 -13.31
CA GLU A 2 3.02 1.04 -12.25
C GLU A 2 4.35 1.03 -11.50
N ILE A 3 4.29 0.72 -10.19
CA ILE A 3 5.44 0.67 -9.29
C ILE A 3 5.64 -0.79 -8.88
N PHE A 4 6.85 -1.31 -9.13
CA PHE A 4 7.21 -2.69 -8.83
C PHE A 4 8.35 -2.75 -7.81
N ALA A 5 8.31 -3.77 -6.94
CA ALA A 5 9.41 -4.14 -6.06
C ALA A 5 9.72 -5.63 -6.17
N TYR A 6 10.99 -6.00 -6.02
CA TYR A 6 11.38 -7.40 -6.01
C TYR A 6 11.08 -8.02 -4.64
N HIS A 7 10.33 -9.13 -4.64
CA HIS A 7 9.97 -9.83 -3.42
C HIS A 7 10.86 -11.07 -3.22
N GLU A 8 11.78 -11.02 -2.26
CA GLU A 8 12.75 -12.09 -2.02
C GLU A 8 12.09 -13.45 -1.74
N GLY A 9 11.04 -13.50 -0.92
CA GLY A 9 10.34 -14.75 -0.58
C GLY A 9 9.59 -15.42 -1.75
N LEU A 10 9.23 -14.65 -2.78
CA LEU A 10 8.49 -15.13 -3.97
C LEU A 10 9.39 -15.18 -5.20
N LYS A 11 10.63 -14.69 -5.09
CA LYS A 11 11.65 -14.59 -6.15
C LYS A 11 11.13 -13.94 -7.44
N LYS A 12 10.26 -12.93 -7.31
CA LYS A 12 9.64 -12.24 -8.47
C LYS A 12 9.43 -10.76 -8.21
N TRP A 13 9.34 -9.99 -9.29
CA TRP A 13 8.85 -8.61 -9.26
C TRP A 13 7.34 -8.62 -9.01
N VAL A 14 6.91 -7.88 -7.98
CA VAL A 14 5.51 -7.72 -7.62
C VAL A 14 5.13 -6.26 -7.72
N GLU A 15 3.93 -6.00 -8.22
CA GLU A 15 3.37 -4.65 -8.22
C GLU A 15 3.04 -4.26 -6.77
N ILE A 16 3.58 -3.12 -6.33
CA ILE A 16 3.33 -2.55 -5.00
C ILE A 16 2.36 -1.37 -5.04
N GLY A 17 2.15 -0.79 -6.22
CA GLY A 17 1.03 0.10 -6.48
C GLY A 17 1.14 0.81 -7.81
N ASN A 18 0.33 1.86 -7.96
CA ASN A 18 0.12 2.55 -9.22
C ASN A 18 0.21 4.06 -9.03
N SER A 19 0.49 4.77 -10.11
CA SER A 19 0.57 6.22 -10.15
C SER A 19 0.11 6.75 -11.49
N GLY A 20 -0.26 8.03 -11.54
CA GLY A 20 -0.68 8.68 -12.76
C GLY A 20 -0.75 10.19 -12.63
N MET A 21 -0.84 10.84 -13.78
CA MET A 21 -1.19 12.25 -13.87
C MET A 21 -2.69 12.36 -14.02
N PHE A 22 -3.32 13.23 -13.22
CA PHE A 22 -4.73 13.53 -13.40
C PHE A 22 -4.93 14.27 -14.71
N ARG A 23 -5.96 13.86 -15.45
CA ARG A 23 -6.30 14.49 -16.71
C ARG A 23 -6.98 15.85 -16.49
N PRO A 24 -6.77 16.84 -17.38
CA PRO A 24 -7.42 18.14 -17.27
C PRO A 24 -8.94 18.04 -17.15
N GLU A 25 -9.59 17.12 -17.86
CA GLU A 25 -11.06 16.98 -17.83
C GLU A 25 -11.60 16.54 -16.45
N MET A 26 -10.75 16.01 -15.57
CA MET A 26 -11.10 15.67 -14.19
C MET A 26 -10.78 16.83 -13.22
N LEU A 27 -9.71 17.58 -13.47
CA LEU A 27 -9.27 18.69 -12.61
C LEU A 27 -10.09 19.96 -12.80
N LEU A 28 -10.47 20.29 -14.04
CA LEU A 28 -11.17 21.53 -14.37
C LEU A 28 -12.55 21.66 -13.68
N PRO A 29 -13.39 20.60 -13.59
CA PRO A 29 -14.64 20.66 -12.82
C PRO A 29 -14.45 20.90 -11.32
N MET A 30 -13.26 20.63 -10.77
CA MET A 30 -12.92 20.87 -9.36
C MET A 30 -12.48 22.32 -9.09
N GLY A 31 -12.38 23.17 -10.13
CA GLY A 31 -12.01 24.58 -10.02
C GLY A 31 -10.50 24.84 -9.95
N LEU A 32 -9.67 23.86 -10.34
CA LEU A 32 -8.22 24.04 -10.38
C LEU A 32 -7.80 24.88 -11.61
N PRO A 33 -6.80 25.77 -11.48
CA PRO A 33 -6.27 26.56 -12.60
C PRO A 33 -5.72 25.70 -13.76
N LEU A 34 -5.76 26.22 -14.98
CA LEU A 34 -5.32 25.52 -16.21
C LEU A 34 -3.82 25.18 -16.22
N ASP A 35 -3.01 25.94 -15.48
CA ASP A 35 -1.57 25.77 -15.35
C ASP A 35 -1.18 24.84 -14.19
N VAL A 36 -2.17 24.29 -13.47
CA VAL A 36 -1.94 23.32 -12.39
C VAL A 36 -2.09 21.90 -12.91
N ASN A 37 -1.05 21.09 -12.70
CA ASN A 37 -1.06 19.66 -12.95
C ASN A 37 -0.93 18.90 -11.64
N VAL A 38 -1.68 17.80 -11.50
CA VAL A 38 -1.68 16.98 -10.28
C VAL A 38 -1.21 15.56 -10.61
N ALA A 39 -0.27 15.05 -9.82
CA ALA A 39 0.14 13.65 -9.83
C ALA A 39 -0.49 12.93 -8.63
N GLY A 40 -0.99 11.72 -8.85
CA GLY A 40 -1.52 10.84 -7.81
C GLY A 40 -0.80 9.49 -7.82
N TYR A 41 -0.60 8.92 -6.64
CA TYR A 41 -0.13 7.55 -6.49
C TYR A 41 -0.90 6.86 -5.37
N GLY A 42 -1.01 5.53 -5.47
CA GLY A 42 -1.71 4.70 -4.51
C GLY A 42 -0.99 3.37 -4.34
N LEU A 43 -0.89 2.93 -3.09
CA LEU A 43 -0.29 1.66 -2.68
C LEU A 43 -1.33 0.90 -1.84
N SER A 44 -1.36 -0.43 -1.94
CA SER A 44 -2.17 -1.26 -1.05
C SER A 44 -1.46 -1.38 0.30
N LEU A 45 -2.22 -1.30 1.40
CA LEU A 45 -1.69 -1.52 2.75
C LEU A 45 -1.65 -3.01 3.10
N GLU A 46 -2.63 -3.75 2.61
CA GLU A 46 -2.91 -5.14 2.95
C GLU A 46 -1.75 -6.05 2.54
N ARG A 47 -1.25 -5.88 1.31
CA ARG A 47 -0.17 -6.73 0.77
C ARG A 47 1.16 -6.57 1.54
N PRO A 48 1.70 -5.35 1.76
CA PRO A 48 2.88 -5.16 2.61
C PRO A 48 2.70 -5.69 4.03
N THR A 49 1.51 -5.49 4.61
CA THR A 49 1.21 -5.94 5.98
C THR A 49 1.20 -7.46 6.06
N MET A 50 0.55 -8.14 5.12
CA MET A 50 0.55 -9.60 5.01
C MET A 50 1.97 -10.15 4.87
N ILE A 51 2.83 -9.52 4.07
CA ILE A 51 4.25 -9.91 3.92
C ILE A 51 5.01 -9.70 5.24
N ARG A 52 4.83 -8.56 5.92
CA ARG A 52 5.53 -8.20 7.15
C ARG A 52 5.22 -9.16 8.31
N TYR A 53 3.97 -9.63 8.38
CA TYR A 53 3.49 -10.53 9.44
C TYR A 53 3.43 -12.01 8.99
N GLY A 54 3.81 -12.33 7.75
CA GLY A 54 3.77 -13.71 7.23
C GLY A 54 2.35 -14.29 7.11
N ILE A 55 1.35 -13.45 6.92
CA ILE A 55 -0.06 -13.84 6.84
C ILE A 55 -0.40 -14.21 5.39
N ASN A 56 -0.93 -15.42 5.18
CA ASN A 56 -1.28 -15.91 3.83
C ASN A 56 -2.72 -15.58 3.42
N ASN A 57 -3.60 -15.26 4.37
CA ASN A 57 -5.02 -14.98 4.10
C ASN A 57 -5.40 -13.61 4.68
N ILE A 58 -5.92 -12.75 3.81
CA ILE A 58 -6.33 -11.37 4.15
C ILE A 58 -7.38 -11.29 5.27
N ARG A 59 -8.20 -12.34 5.45
CA ARG A 59 -9.23 -12.40 6.50
C ARG A 59 -8.66 -12.49 7.91
N ASP A 60 -7.41 -12.96 8.01
CA ASP A 60 -6.68 -13.06 9.26
C ASP A 60 -6.04 -11.70 9.62
N LEU A 61 -6.04 -10.75 8.67
CA LEU A 61 -5.56 -9.38 8.87
C LEU A 61 -6.68 -8.44 9.32
N PHE A 62 -7.85 -8.50 8.69
CA PHE A 62 -9.01 -7.67 9.07
C PHE A 62 -10.34 -8.37 8.82
N GLY A 63 -11.32 -8.08 9.68
CA GLY A 63 -12.69 -8.57 9.59
C GLY A 63 -13.15 -9.28 10.87
N PRO A 64 -14.41 -9.73 10.90
CA PRO A 64 -15.02 -10.31 12.11
C PRO A 64 -14.44 -11.68 12.51
N LYS A 65 -13.59 -12.27 11.65
CA LYS A 65 -12.92 -13.56 11.89
C LYS A 65 -11.46 -13.41 12.32
N VAL A 66 -11.00 -12.19 12.55
CA VAL A 66 -9.63 -11.93 12.99
C VAL A 66 -9.40 -12.56 14.36
N ASP A 67 -8.21 -13.15 14.55
CA ASP A 67 -7.80 -13.63 15.86
C ASP A 67 -7.44 -12.42 16.74
N LEU A 68 -8.25 -12.18 17.79
CA LEU A 68 -8.02 -11.08 18.72
C LEU A 68 -6.73 -11.28 19.52
N GLN A 69 -6.32 -12.53 19.76
CA GLN A 69 -5.09 -12.80 20.51
C GLN A 69 -3.86 -12.29 19.75
N MET A 70 -3.84 -12.45 18.41
CA MET A 70 -2.80 -11.89 17.54
C MET A 70 -2.69 -10.36 17.67
N ILE A 71 -3.82 -9.67 17.81
CA ILE A 71 -3.84 -8.21 17.97
C ILE A 71 -3.28 -7.80 19.34
N TYR A 72 -3.65 -8.51 20.41
CA TYR A 72 -3.18 -8.21 21.76
C TYR A 72 -1.70 -8.50 21.96
N ASP A 73 -1.21 -9.60 21.38
CA ASP A 73 0.20 -10.01 21.49
C ASP A 73 1.10 -9.30 20.47
N GLY A 74 0.50 -8.67 19.46
CA GLY A 74 1.19 -8.01 18.37
C GLY A 74 2.04 -6.83 18.85
N PRO A 75 3.31 -6.73 18.43
CA PRO A 75 4.12 -5.55 18.73
C PRO A 75 3.56 -4.33 17.99
N VAL A 76 3.84 -3.14 18.52
CA VAL A 76 3.49 -1.88 17.84
C VAL A 76 4.11 -1.89 16.44
N CYS A 77 3.27 -1.67 15.42
CA CYS A 77 3.72 -1.61 14.03
C CYS A 77 4.57 -0.35 13.83
N LEU A 78 5.89 -0.53 13.87
CA LEU A 78 6.88 0.52 13.66
C LEU A 78 7.74 0.14 12.46
N LEU A 79 8.12 1.14 11.68
CA LEU A 79 9.21 0.99 10.73
C LEU A 79 10.51 0.80 11.52
N ASP A 80 11.13 -0.36 11.36
CA ASP A 80 12.46 -0.62 11.89
C ASP A 80 13.38 0.51 11.38
N LYS A 81 14.11 1.17 12.29
CA LYS A 81 15.08 2.19 11.88
C LYS A 81 16.05 1.52 10.90
N VAL A 82 16.11 2.03 9.68
CA VAL A 82 17.13 1.62 8.71
C VAL A 82 18.47 1.78 9.41
N LYS A 83 19.18 0.67 9.65
CA LYS A 83 20.57 0.73 10.09
C LYS A 83 21.34 1.40 8.95
N SER A 84 21.69 2.68 9.14
CA SER A 84 22.58 3.42 8.23
C SER A 84 23.96 2.78 8.23
#